data_AF-A0A527D7Y9-F1
#
_entry.id   AF-A0A527D7Y9-F1
#
_cell.length_a   1.000
_cell.length_b   1.000
_cell.length_c   1.000
_cell.angle_alpha   90.00
_cell.angle_beta   90.00
_cell.angle_gamma   90.00
#
_symmetry.space_group_name_H-M   'P 1'
#
loop_
_entity.id
_entity.type
_entity.pdbx_description
1 polymer ?
#
loop_
_entity_poly.entity_id
_entity_poly.type
_entity_poly.pdbx_seq_one_letter_code
_entity_poly.pdbx_strand_id
1 'polypeptide(L)'
;DDGDLKLMPDLSTLTVVPWEEDPTAAVICDLVHQDGRSVEFTPRNVLKRVVAAYDKLGLKPVVAPEIEFYLVRKNPDPDYPLTPPVGRSGRAIGGGAGYSIAGVNEFDELIDDIYHFSESQGLEIDTLIHEEGAGQLEINLRHGDPIELADQVFMFKRTIREAALKHEIYATFMAKPIQGQPGSAMHIHQSIIDKKTGQNIFSAADGSETDDFFHFIGGMQKHVPNALVMFAPYVNSYRRLTQAASAPVNNKWGYDNRTTAFRVPRSDPAARRVENRIPSSDANPYLALAASLACGLIGITNKIKAEPPVLTTANADEIDLPRGLLEAVDLFEGDEELCAHLGKSFAATYAAIKRAEFETFMEVISPWEREYLLLNV
;
A
#
# COMPACT_ATOMS: atom_id res chain seq x y z
N ASP A 1 28.84 2.45 -6.72
CA ASP A 1 29.34 3.57 -7.53
C ASP A 1 28.86 4.82 -6.83
N ASP A 2 29.79 5.66 -6.37
CA ASP A 2 29.52 6.84 -5.51
C ASP A 2 29.46 8.14 -6.34
N GLY A 3 29.02 8.01 -7.60
CA GLY A 3 28.96 9.10 -8.55
C GLY A 3 27.67 9.90 -8.45
N ASP A 4 27.77 11.21 -8.68
CA ASP A 4 26.61 12.12 -8.69
C ASP A 4 25.49 11.63 -9.63
N LEU A 5 24.24 11.82 -9.21
CA LEU A 5 23.05 11.52 -10.00
C LEU A 5 22.39 12.81 -10.49
N LYS A 6 21.61 12.71 -11.59
CA LYS A 6 20.80 13.81 -12.12
C LYS A 6 19.33 13.55 -11.80
N LEU A 7 18.62 14.61 -11.39
CA LEU A 7 17.17 14.63 -11.31
C LEU A 7 16.60 15.03 -12.68
N MET A 8 15.83 14.14 -13.28
CA MET A 8 15.13 14.39 -14.54
C MET A 8 13.65 14.64 -14.25
N PRO A 9 13.17 15.89 -14.37
CA PRO A 9 11.79 16.22 -14.05
C PRO A 9 10.83 15.61 -15.07
N ASP A 10 9.80 14.94 -14.56
CA ASP A 10 8.68 14.47 -15.35
C ASP A 10 7.58 15.54 -15.34
N LEU A 11 7.60 16.41 -16.34
CA LEU A 11 6.69 17.57 -16.39
C LEU A 11 5.20 17.20 -16.48
N SER A 12 4.86 15.95 -16.78
CA SER A 12 3.48 15.47 -16.70
C SER A 12 2.94 15.44 -15.26
N THR A 13 3.84 15.43 -14.26
CA THR A 13 3.53 15.43 -12.83
C THR A 13 3.60 16.82 -12.19
N LEU A 14 3.81 17.88 -12.99
CA LEU A 14 3.90 19.24 -12.49
C LEU A 14 2.57 19.65 -11.84
N THR A 15 2.64 20.07 -10.57
CA THR A 15 1.47 20.48 -9.80
C THR A 15 1.80 21.61 -8.84
N VAL A 16 0.79 22.36 -8.40
CA VAL A 16 0.96 23.43 -7.42
C VAL A 16 1.19 22.87 -6.01
N VAL A 17 1.75 23.67 -5.13
CA VAL A 17 1.91 23.32 -3.71
C VAL A 17 0.96 24.23 -2.90
N PRO A 18 -0.29 23.81 -2.66
CA PRO A 18 -1.38 24.71 -2.27
C PRO A 18 -1.30 25.25 -0.83
N TRP A 19 -0.43 24.66 0.00
CA TRP A 19 -0.20 25.11 1.38
C TRP A 19 0.96 26.11 1.52
N GLU A 20 1.71 26.40 0.45
CA GLU A 20 2.79 27.39 0.48
C GLU A 20 2.24 28.80 0.32
N GLU A 21 2.79 29.76 1.08
CA GLU A 21 2.39 31.17 0.97
C GLU A 21 2.88 31.80 -0.35
N ASP A 22 4.09 31.43 -0.79
CA ASP A 22 4.66 31.87 -2.06
C ASP A 22 4.25 30.95 -3.22
N PRO A 23 4.00 31.48 -4.44
CA PRO A 23 3.65 30.67 -5.61
C PRO A 23 4.70 29.58 -5.89
N THR A 24 4.35 28.34 -5.53
CA THR A 24 5.27 27.19 -5.56
C THR A 24 4.65 26.03 -6.35
N ALA A 25 5.50 25.33 -7.11
CA ALA A 25 5.14 24.12 -7.84
C ALA A 25 6.10 22.97 -7.48
N ALA A 26 5.59 21.75 -7.55
CA ALA A 26 6.32 20.51 -7.36
C ALA A 26 6.29 19.67 -8.64
N VAL A 27 7.36 18.90 -8.86
CA VAL A 27 7.48 17.96 -9.98
C VAL A 27 8.20 16.71 -9.50
N ILE A 28 7.67 15.54 -9.85
CA ILE A 28 8.32 14.25 -9.57
C ILE A 28 9.48 14.09 -10.56
N CYS A 29 10.63 13.67 -10.05
CA CYS A 29 11.83 13.48 -10.84
C CYS A 29 12.24 12.01 -10.84
N ASP A 30 12.63 11.50 -12.01
CA ASP A 30 13.38 10.25 -12.09
C ASP A 30 14.87 10.53 -11.82
N LEU A 31 15.56 9.58 -11.18
CA LEU A 31 17.02 9.63 -11.05
C LEU A 31 17.68 8.91 -12.23
N VAL A 32 18.66 9.59 -12.84
CA VAL A 32 19.51 9.03 -13.90
C VAL A 32 20.98 9.23 -13.57
N HIS A 33 21.82 8.33 -14.05
CA HIS A 33 23.27 8.46 -14.02
C HIS A 33 23.73 9.66 -14.87
N GLN A 34 24.99 10.10 -14.70
CA GLN A 34 25.54 11.22 -15.47
C GLN A 34 25.47 11.01 -16.98
N ASP A 35 25.56 9.76 -17.44
CA ASP A 35 25.47 9.33 -18.84
C ASP A 35 24.02 9.19 -19.36
N GLY A 36 23.02 9.45 -18.52
CA GLY A 36 21.60 9.41 -18.86
C GLY A 36 20.94 8.04 -18.67
N ARG A 37 21.67 6.99 -18.27
CA ARG A 37 21.05 5.69 -17.94
C ARG A 37 20.18 5.82 -16.69
N SER A 38 19.01 5.18 -16.67
CA SER A 38 18.14 5.17 -15.49
C SER A 38 18.81 4.48 -14.30
N VAL A 39 18.59 5.02 -13.10
CA VAL A 39 19.02 4.37 -11.85
C VAL A 39 18.05 3.23 -11.54
N GLU A 40 18.55 2.00 -11.61
CA GLU A 40 17.72 0.79 -11.64
C GLU A 40 16.97 0.51 -10.33
N PHE A 41 17.48 0.98 -9.20
CA PHE A 41 16.98 0.67 -7.86
C PHE A 41 16.08 1.75 -7.25
N THR A 42 15.66 2.75 -8.02
CA THR A 42 14.65 3.71 -7.52
C THR A 42 13.25 3.12 -7.57
N PRO A 43 12.39 3.36 -6.56
CA PRO A 43 11.05 2.79 -6.51
C PRO A 43 10.21 3.02 -7.77
N ARG A 44 10.22 4.24 -8.31
CA ARG A 44 9.48 4.59 -9.54
C ARG A 44 9.99 3.80 -10.75
N ASN A 45 11.30 3.61 -10.90
CA ASN A 45 11.87 2.81 -11.98
C ASN A 45 11.59 1.30 -11.82
N VAL A 46 11.54 0.79 -10.58
CA VAL A 46 11.13 -0.61 -10.32
C VAL A 46 9.71 -0.85 -10.81
N LEU A 47 8.77 0.06 -10.53
CA LEU A 47 7.41 -0.05 -11.05
C LEU A 47 7.37 0.09 -12.58
N LYS A 48 8.08 1.07 -13.17
CA LYS A 48 8.19 1.22 -14.64
C LYS A 48 8.70 -0.05 -15.31
N ARG A 49 9.67 -0.74 -14.69
CA ARG A 49 10.21 -2.01 -15.18
C ARG A 49 9.13 -3.10 -15.22
N VAL A 50 8.31 -3.22 -14.18
CA VAL A 50 7.21 -4.21 -14.12
C VAL A 50 6.13 -3.87 -15.14
N VAL A 51 5.71 -2.61 -15.25
CA VAL A 51 4.73 -2.16 -16.25
C VAL A 51 5.24 -2.42 -17.67
N ALA A 52 6.53 -2.17 -17.95
CA ALA A 52 7.15 -2.48 -19.23
C ALA A 52 7.19 -3.99 -19.53
N ALA A 53 7.19 -4.86 -18.51
CA ALA A 53 7.12 -6.30 -18.71
C ALA A 53 5.71 -6.75 -19.17
N TYR A 54 4.64 -6.13 -18.64
CA TYR A 54 3.29 -6.31 -19.20
C TYR A 54 3.19 -5.80 -20.63
N ASP A 55 3.76 -4.63 -20.90
CA ASP A 55 3.70 -3.99 -22.23
C ASP A 55 4.30 -4.88 -23.33
N LYS A 56 5.41 -5.57 -23.02
CA LYS A 56 6.05 -6.55 -23.92
C LYS A 56 5.15 -7.73 -24.30
N LEU A 57 4.15 -8.05 -23.48
CA LEU A 57 3.14 -9.07 -23.74
C LEU A 57 1.89 -8.50 -24.42
N GLY A 58 1.86 -7.21 -24.72
CA GLY A 58 0.67 -6.53 -25.24
C GLY A 58 -0.42 -6.33 -24.18
N LEU A 59 -0.04 -6.34 -22.89
CA LEU A 59 -0.94 -6.19 -21.76
C LEU A 59 -0.77 -4.81 -21.10
N LYS A 60 -1.85 -4.28 -20.53
CA LYS A 60 -1.88 -3.04 -19.76
C LYS A 60 -2.46 -3.32 -18.37
N PRO A 61 -1.64 -3.28 -17.30
CA PRO A 61 -2.15 -3.36 -15.94
C PRO A 61 -2.95 -2.10 -15.58
N VAL A 62 -4.01 -2.27 -14.80
CA VAL A 62 -4.84 -1.20 -14.26
C VAL A 62 -4.97 -1.43 -12.75
N VAL A 63 -4.74 -0.39 -11.97
CA VAL A 63 -4.75 -0.48 -10.50
C VAL A 63 -5.63 0.59 -9.88
N ALA A 64 -6.20 0.30 -8.70
CA ALA A 64 -6.91 1.25 -7.85
C ALA A 64 -6.47 1.03 -6.39
N PRO A 65 -5.58 1.88 -5.84
CA PRO A 65 -5.22 1.84 -4.43
C PRO A 65 -6.32 2.45 -3.55
N GLU A 66 -6.65 1.78 -2.45
CA GLU A 66 -7.45 2.29 -1.32
C GLU A 66 -6.47 2.55 -0.19
N ILE A 67 -6.49 3.71 0.47
CA ILE A 67 -5.52 4.04 1.52
C ILE A 67 -6.23 4.46 2.79
N GLU A 68 -5.95 3.71 3.85
CA GLU A 68 -6.37 4.05 5.20
C GLU A 68 -5.29 4.88 5.93
N PHE A 69 -5.71 5.75 6.83
CA PHE A 69 -4.82 6.51 7.71
C PHE A 69 -5.53 6.90 9.00
N TYR A 70 -4.77 7.30 10.00
CA TYR A 70 -5.31 7.83 11.25
C TYR A 70 -5.07 9.33 11.35
N LEU A 71 -6.07 10.05 11.84
CA LEU A 71 -5.89 11.33 12.49
C LEU A 71 -5.54 11.08 13.96
N VAL A 72 -4.46 11.67 14.43
CA VAL A 72 -4.01 11.60 15.83
C VAL A 72 -3.70 13.01 16.35
N ARG A 73 -3.88 13.22 17.66
CA ARG A 73 -3.42 14.46 18.30
C ARG A 73 -1.94 14.65 18.02
N LYS A 74 -1.52 15.91 17.83
CA LYS A 74 -0.10 16.29 17.78
C LYS A 74 0.69 15.63 18.91
N ASN A 75 1.68 14.83 18.53
CA ASN A 75 2.53 14.07 19.45
C ASN A 75 3.98 14.50 19.24
N PRO A 76 4.45 15.53 19.96
CA PRO A 76 5.84 16.00 19.83
C PRO A 76 6.84 15.09 20.55
N ASP A 77 6.37 14.25 21.46
CA ASP A 77 7.18 13.33 22.26
C ASP A 77 6.81 11.88 21.94
N PRO A 78 7.71 11.11 21.28
CA PRO A 78 7.44 9.75 20.83
C PRO A 78 7.37 8.73 21.97
N ASP A 79 7.74 9.09 23.20
CA ASP A 79 7.60 8.19 24.36
C ASP A 79 6.15 8.02 24.81
N TYR A 80 5.25 8.91 24.38
CA TYR A 80 3.82 8.85 24.70
C TYR A 80 3.00 8.22 23.57
N PRO A 81 1.99 7.39 23.89
CA PRO A 81 1.15 6.75 22.89
C PRO A 81 0.35 7.79 22.09
N LEU A 82 0.13 7.48 20.81
CA LEU A 82 -0.76 8.24 19.96
C LEU A 82 -2.19 8.15 20.49
N THR A 83 -2.91 9.28 20.44
CA THR A 83 -4.30 9.37 20.90
C THR A 83 -5.16 10.02 19.80
N PRO A 84 -6.44 9.64 19.67
CA PRO A 84 -7.35 10.28 18.73
C PRO A 84 -7.51 11.78 19.04
N PRO A 85 -7.63 12.65 18.04
CA PRO A 85 -7.84 14.07 18.24
C PRO A 85 -9.27 14.34 18.73
N VAL A 86 -9.46 15.53 19.28
CA VAL A 86 -10.78 16.02 19.69
C VAL A 86 -11.45 16.66 18.49
N GLY A 87 -12.65 16.19 18.13
CA GLY A 87 -13.45 16.76 17.05
C GLY A 87 -14.23 18.00 17.48
N ARG A 88 -14.99 18.58 16.54
CA ARG A 88 -15.79 19.80 16.78
C ARG A 88 -16.79 19.69 17.93
N SER A 89 -17.20 18.48 18.32
CA SER A 89 -18.06 18.24 19.49
C SER A 89 -17.37 18.47 20.85
N GLY A 90 -16.05 18.67 20.87
CA GLY A 90 -15.24 18.72 22.09
C GLY A 90 -14.93 17.35 22.68
N ARG A 91 -15.20 16.26 21.94
CA ARG A 91 -14.87 14.88 22.34
C ARG A 91 -14.02 14.20 21.27
N ALA A 92 -13.21 13.25 21.70
CA ALA A 92 -12.50 12.36 20.77
C ALA A 92 -13.46 11.30 20.22
N ILE A 93 -13.25 10.92 18.96
CA ILE A 93 -14.00 9.82 18.33
C ILE A 93 -13.43 8.50 18.81
N GLY A 94 -14.31 7.59 19.24
CA GLY A 94 -13.96 6.21 19.54
C GLY A 94 -13.94 5.34 18.29
N GLY A 95 -13.37 4.13 18.39
CA GLY A 95 -13.48 3.13 17.32
C GLY A 95 -14.86 2.47 17.25
N GLY A 96 -15.06 1.62 16.24
CA GLY A 96 -16.26 0.80 16.03
C GLY A 96 -17.38 1.47 15.25
N ALA A 97 -17.14 2.65 14.66
CA ALA A 97 -18.15 3.44 13.94
C ALA A 97 -17.82 3.58 12.44
N GLY A 98 -17.47 2.48 11.78
CA GLY A 98 -17.23 2.46 10.33
C GLY A 98 -18.44 3.01 9.55
N TYR A 99 -18.17 3.74 8.46
CA TYR A 99 -19.15 4.43 7.62
C TYR A 99 -19.96 5.54 8.33
N SER A 100 -19.49 6.04 9.48
CA SER A 100 -20.16 7.11 10.21
C SER A 100 -19.97 8.48 9.54
N ILE A 101 -21.06 9.06 9.02
CA ILE A 101 -21.09 10.45 8.53
C ILE A 101 -20.76 11.41 9.68
N ALA A 102 -21.31 11.16 10.86
CA ALA A 102 -21.00 11.96 12.04
C ALA A 102 -19.51 11.89 12.41
N GLY A 103 -18.88 10.73 12.20
CA GLY A 103 -17.45 10.53 12.42
C GLY A 103 -16.58 11.38 11.50
N VAL A 104 -16.93 11.47 10.22
CA VAL A 104 -16.26 12.37 9.27
C VAL A 104 -16.49 13.84 9.66
N ASN A 105 -17.74 14.21 9.96
CA ASN A 105 -18.14 15.58 10.27
C ASN A 105 -17.46 16.17 11.53
N GLU A 106 -16.93 15.33 12.43
CA GLU A 106 -16.15 15.82 13.57
C GLU A 106 -14.87 16.57 13.14
N PHE A 107 -14.38 16.31 11.93
CA PHE A 107 -13.18 16.92 11.34
C PHE A 107 -13.47 17.66 10.03
N ASP A 108 -14.70 18.14 9.83
CA ASP A 108 -15.20 18.78 8.59
C ASP A 108 -14.19 19.77 7.96
N GLU A 109 -13.66 20.71 8.74
CA GLU A 109 -12.74 21.74 8.22
C GLU A 109 -11.40 21.16 7.72
N LEU A 110 -10.92 20.09 8.37
CA LEU A 110 -9.73 19.38 7.93
C LEU A 110 -10.02 18.60 6.64
N ILE A 111 -11.19 17.95 6.56
CA ILE A 111 -11.61 17.22 5.37
C ILE A 111 -11.78 18.17 4.17
N ASP A 112 -12.37 19.35 4.38
CA ASP A 112 -12.50 20.39 3.36
C ASP A 112 -11.13 20.85 2.84
N ASP A 113 -10.16 21.05 3.73
CA ASP A 113 -8.78 21.39 3.32
C ASP A 113 -8.11 20.25 2.54
N ILE A 114 -8.35 18.98 2.91
CA ILE A 114 -7.87 17.83 2.12
C ILE A 114 -8.45 17.86 0.70
N TYR A 115 -9.76 18.06 0.55
CA TYR A 115 -10.40 18.15 -0.77
C TYR A 115 -9.86 19.34 -1.57
N HIS A 116 -9.77 20.52 -0.95
CA HIS A 116 -9.30 21.74 -1.61
C HIS A 116 -7.85 21.61 -2.10
N PHE A 117 -6.96 21.10 -1.25
CA PHE A 117 -5.56 20.90 -1.64
C PHE A 117 -5.43 19.82 -2.73
N SER A 118 -6.19 18.75 -2.62
CA SER A 118 -6.19 17.67 -3.62
C SER A 118 -6.70 18.16 -4.98
N GLU A 119 -7.81 18.89 -5.02
CA GLU A 119 -8.36 19.49 -6.24
C GLU A 119 -7.36 20.47 -6.89
N SER A 120 -6.76 21.34 -6.07
CA SER A 120 -5.73 22.28 -6.54
C SER A 120 -4.56 21.56 -7.20
N GLN A 121 -4.22 20.36 -6.70
CA GLN A 121 -3.15 19.54 -7.24
C GLN A 121 -3.54 18.65 -8.42
N GLY A 122 -4.82 18.65 -8.82
CA GLY A 122 -5.35 17.73 -9.83
C GLY A 122 -5.49 16.28 -9.36
N LEU A 123 -5.53 16.06 -8.05
CA LEU A 123 -5.68 14.75 -7.43
C LEU A 123 -7.18 14.42 -7.26
N GLU A 124 -7.67 13.41 -7.97
CA GLU A 124 -9.08 13.00 -7.91
C GLU A 124 -9.31 12.03 -6.74
N ILE A 125 -10.04 12.50 -5.71
CA ILE A 125 -10.60 11.66 -4.65
C ILE A 125 -11.94 11.11 -5.12
N ASP A 126 -12.12 9.80 -5.16
CA ASP A 126 -13.43 9.20 -5.45
C ASP A 126 -14.34 9.27 -4.23
N THR A 127 -13.86 8.76 -3.08
CA THR A 127 -14.62 8.72 -1.83
C THR A 127 -13.69 8.88 -0.63
N LEU A 128 -14.18 9.54 0.43
CA LEU A 128 -13.59 9.53 1.76
C LEU A 128 -14.61 8.97 2.76
N ILE A 129 -14.20 8.00 3.57
CA ILE A 129 -15.06 7.36 4.58
C ILE A 129 -14.39 7.28 5.94
N HIS A 130 -15.20 7.26 7.01
CA HIS A 130 -14.73 6.90 8.34
C HIS A 130 -14.62 5.38 8.46
N GLU A 131 -13.51 4.91 9.01
CA GLU A 131 -13.18 3.49 9.15
C GLU A 131 -13.46 2.94 10.55
N GLU A 132 -13.14 1.68 10.80
CA GLU A 132 -13.38 1.04 12.09
C GLU A 132 -12.59 1.65 13.26
N GLY A 133 -11.40 2.21 13.01
CA GLY A 133 -10.54 2.77 14.05
C GLY A 133 -10.94 4.15 14.55
N ALA A 134 -10.46 4.48 15.77
CA ALA A 134 -10.67 5.78 16.38
C ALA A 134 -9.95 6.91 15.61
N GLY A 135 -10.72 7.70 14.83
CA GLY A 135 -10.16 8.71 13.94
C GLY A 135 -9.48 8.12 12.70
N GLN A 136 -9.83 6.88 12.34
CA GLN A 136 -9.36 6.25 11.11
C GLN A 136 -10.24 6.67 9.94
N LEU A 137 -9.61 7.00 8.83
CA LEU A 137 -10.25 7.37 7.58
C LEU A 137 -9.68 6.52 6.44
N GLU A 138 -10.46 6.34 5.40
CA GLU A 138 -10.04 5.72 4.14
C GLU A 138 -10.33 6.67 2.98
N ILE A 139 -9.40 6.74 2.03
CA ILE A 139 -9.57 7.41 0.75
C ILE A 139 -9.44 6.40 -0.37
N ASN A 140 -10.40 6.46 -1.30
CA ASN A 140 -10.40 5.67 -2.52
C ASN A 140 -10.00 6.53 -3.72
N LEU A 141 -9.05 6.02 -4.51
CA LEU A 141 -8.62 6.64 -5.76
C LEU A 141 -9.31 5.98 -6.95
N ARG A 142 -9.42 6.72 -8.05
CA ARG A 142 -9.84 6.15 -9.33
C ARG A 142 -8.87 5.06 -9.79
N HIS A 143 -9.36 4.13 -10.61
CA HIS A 143 -8.51 3.13 -11.21
C HIS A 143 -7.82 3.68 -12.46
N GLY A 144 -6.57 3.29 -12.72
CA GLY A 144 -5.84 3.82 -13.87
C GLY A 144 -4.44 3.23 -14.05
N ASP A 145 -3.55 4.04 -14.64
CA ASP A 145 -2.16 3.67 -14.89
C ASP A 145 -1.38 3.49 -13.58
N PRO A 146 -0.63 2.39 -13.39
CA PRO A 146 0.07 2.15 -12.12
C PRO A 146 1.09 3.23 -11.74
N ILE A 147 1.77 3.86 -12.70
CA ILE A 147 2.75 4.91 -12.41
C ILE A 147 2.03 6.15 -11.92
N GLU A 148 1.02 6.59 -12.66
CA GLU A 148 0.22 7.77 -12.29
C GLU A 148 -0.43 7.57 -10.92
N LEU A 149 -0.99 6.39 -10.64
CA LEU A 149 -1.61 6.13 -9.34
C LEU A 149 -0.58 6.06 -8.22
N ALA A 150 0.61 5.50 -8.43
CA ALA A 150 1.67 5.55 -7.43
C ALA A 150 2.14 6.99 -7.13
N ASP A 151 2.28 7.81 -8.18
CA ASP A 151 2.59 9.24 -8.08
C ASP A 151 1.51 9.96 -7.25
N GLN A 152 0.23 9.70 -7.55
CA GLN A 152 -0.90 10.25 -6.80
C GLN A 152 -0.89 9.82 -5.34
N VAL A 153 -0.74 8.52 -5.02
CA VAL A 153 -0.66 8.05 -3.63
C VAL A 153 0.47 8.75 -2.88
N PHE A 154 1.64 8.87 -3.49
CA PHE A 154 2.78 9.54 -2.88
C PHE A 154 2.46 11.02 -2.56
N MET A 155 1.87 11.74 -3.51
CA MET A 155 1.46 13.13 -3.31
C MET A 155 0.34 13.27 -2.28
N PHE A 156 -0.69 12.44 -2.35
CA PHE A 156 -1.81 12.42 -1.42
C PHE A 156 -1.36 12.30 0.03
N LYS A 157 -0.43 11.39 0.34
CA LYS A 157 0.10 11.24 1.71
C LYS A 157 0.71 12.54 2.23
N ARG A 158 1.41 13.27 1.36
CA ARG A 158 1.97 14.59 1.69
C ARG A 158 0.85 15.61 1.88
N THR A 159 -0.09 15.69 0.95
CA THR A 159 -1.21 16.64 0.97
C THR A 159 -2.08 16.50 2.21
N ILE A 160 -2.43 15.27 2.58
CA ILE A 160 -3.22 14.97 3.79
C ILE A 160 -2.45 15.37 5.05
N ARG A 161 -1.12 15.14 5.08
CA ARG A 161 -0.28 15.53 6.21
C ARG A 161 -0.25 17.05 6.39
N GLU A 162 -0.08 17.82 5.31
CA GLU A 162 -0.04 19.28 5.37
C GLU A 162 -1.41 19.86 5.74
N ALA A 163 -2.50 19.31 5.19
CA ALA A 163 -3.85 19.67 5.61
C ALA A 163 -4.04 19.40 7.12
N ALA A 164 -3.67 18.23 7.62
CA ALA A 164 -3.81 17.90 9.04
C ALA A 164 -2.97 18.83 9.96
N LEU A 165 -1.75 19.19 9.54
CA LEU A 165 -0.87 20.08 10.31
C LEU A 165 -1.48 21.47 10.53
N LYS A 166 -2.21 22.00 9.55
CA LYS A 166 -2.95 23.28 9.66
C LYS A 166 -3.99 23.27 10.79
N HIS A 167 -4.45 22.08 11.17
CA HIS A 167 -5.45 21.85 12.23
C HIS A 167 -4.83 21.34 13.54
N GLU A 168 -3.50 21.44 13.73
CA GLU A 168 -2.79 20.93 14.91
C GLU A 168 -3.02 19.42 15.17
N ILE A 169 -3.25 18.67 14.09
CA ILE A 169 -3.47 17.22 14.06
C ILE A 169 -2.36 16.59 13.21
N TYR A 170 -2.00 15.35 13.51
CA TYR A 170 -1.14 14.56 12.63
C TYR A 170 -1.99 13.55 11.87
N ALA A 171 -1.82 13.49 10.55
CA ALA A 171 -2.21 12.34 9.77
C ALA A 171 -1.05 11.34 9.73
N THR A 172 -1.30 10.10 10.13
CA THR A 172 -0.31 9.02 10.13
C THR A 172 -0.76 7.84 9.28
N PHE A 173 0.15 7.35 8.45
CA PHE A 173 -0.03 6.18 7.59
C PHE A 173 0.66 4.95 8.17
N MET A 174 1.10 4.99 9.43
CA MET A 174 1.65 3.82 10.12
C MET A 174 0.68 2.64 10.02
N ALA A 175 1.19 1.44 9.75
CA ALA A 175 0.35 0.24 9.64
C ALA A 175 -0.43 -0.09 10.92
N LYS A 176 0.16 0.20 12.09
CA LYS A 176 -0.46 -0.04 13.41
C LYS A 176 -0.11 1.10 14.37
N PRO A 177 -0.81 2.25 14.29
CA PRO A 177 -0.46 3.43 15.09
C PRO A 177 -0.93 3.34 16.54
N ILE A 178 -2.09 2.72 16.81
CA ILE A 178 -2.72 2.69 18.13
C ILE A 178 -2.97 1.24 18.56
N GLN A 179 -2.53 0.88 19.76
CA GLN A 179 -2.76 -0.45 20.34
C GLN A 179 -4.26 -0.71 20.55
N GLY A 180 -4.72 -1.91 20.22
CA GLY A 180 -6.14 -2.29 20.37
C GLY A 180 -7.10 -1.70 19.34
N GLN A 181 -6.62 -0.83 18.44
CA GLN A 181 -7.40 -0.32 17.29
C GLN A 181 -7.04 -1.07 16.00
N PRO A 182 -7.88 -1.09 14.95
CA PRO A 182 -7.54 -1.65 13.64
C PRO A 182 -6.24 -1.06 13.05
N GLY A 183 -5.56 -1.82 12.20
CA GLY A 183 -4.41 -1.29 11.45
C GLY A 183 -4.85 -0.48 10.23
N SER A 184 -3.91 0.21 9.59
CA SER A 184 -4.12 0.92 8.33
C SER A 184 -3.56 0.14 7.14
N ALA A 185 -4.43 -0.15 6.17
CA ALA A 185 -4.13 -0.87 4.95
C ALA A 185 -4.04 0.04 3.73
N MET A 186 -3.26 -0.42 2.74
CA MET A 186 -3.36 0.07 1.38
C MET A 186 -3.81 -1.08 0.48
N HIS A 187 -5.12 -1.30 0.35
CA HIS A 187 -5.61 -2.33 -0.57
C HIS A 187 -5.29 -1.93 -2.00
N ILE A 188 -5.03 -2.92 -2.86
CA ILE A 188 -4.74 -2.67 -4.27
C ILE A 188 -5.68 -3.53 -5.12
N HIS A 189 -6.65 -2.89 -5.77
CA HIS A 189 -7.44 -3.51 -6.82
C HIS A 189 -6.66 -3.56 -8.13
N GLN A 190 -6.71 -4.70 -8.83
CA GLN A 190 -5.88 -4.95 -10.01
C GLN A 190 -6.67 -5.70 -11.08
N SER A 191 -6.57 -5.22 -12.31
CA SER A 191 -7.08 -5.89 -13.51
C SER A 191 -6.11 -5.69 -14.66
N ILE A 192 -6.16 -6.55 -15.66
CA ILE A 192 -5.24 -6.50 -16.80
C ILE A 192 -6.05 -6.39 -18.08
N ILE A 193 -5.71 -5.40 -18.92
CA ILE A 193 -6.37 -5.13 -20.19
C ILE A 193 -5.48 -5.60 -21.34
N ASP A 194 -6.04 -6.32 -22.30
CA ASP A 194 -5.37 -6.60 -23.56
C ASP A 194 -5.33 -5.32 -24.42
N LYS A 195 -4.13 -4.85 -24.77
CA LYS A 195 -3.96 -3.57 -25.48
C LYS A 195 -4.54 -3.57 -26.89
N LYS A 196 -4.70 -4.74 -27.51
CA LYS A 196 -5.18 -4.85 -28.90
C LYS A 196 -6.70 -4.75 -28.95
N THR A 197 -7.38 -5.38 -28.01
CA THR A 197 -8.84 -5.51 -27.96
C THR A 197 -9.48 -4.50 -27.02
N GLY A 198 -8.73 -3.96 -26.06
CA GLY A 198 -9.23 -3.12 -24.98
C GLY A 198 -10.05 -3.88 -23.94
N GLN A 199 -10.05 -5.22 -23.97
CA GLN A 199 -10.85 -6.06 -23.09
C GLN A 199 -10.07 -6.50 -21.85
N ASN A 200 -10.79 -6.69 -20.76
CA ASN A 200 -10.25 -7.24 -19.53
C ASN A 200 -9.95 -8.74 -19.70
N ILE A 201 -8.68 -9.13 -19.59
CA ILE A 201 -8.26 -10.52 -19.84
C ILE A 201 -8.73 -11.48 -18.77
N PHE A 202 -9.22 -11.00 -17.62
CA PHE A 202 -9.79 -11.86 -16.58
C PHE A 202 -11.18 -12.41 -16.94
N SER A 203 -11.75 -11.94 -18.05
CA SER A 203 -13.12 -12.25 -18.45
C SER A 203 -13.17 -12.72 -19.89
N ALA A 204 -13.77 -13.89 -20.12
CA ALA A 204 -14.10 -14.36 -21.45
C ALA A 204 -15.29 -13.60 -22.03
N ALA A 205 -15.53 -13.75 -23.33
CA ALA A 205 -16.62 -13.05 -24.04
C ALA A 205 -18.02 -13.43 -23.52
N ASP A 206 -18.19 -14.63 -22.95
CA ASP A 206 -19.44 -15.08 -22.32
C ASP A 206 -19.57 -14.62 -20.85
N GLY A 207 -18.59 -13.88 -20.34
CA GLY A 207 -18.53 -13.38 -18.97
C GLY A 207 -17.90 -14.32 -17.96
N SER A 208 -17.55 -15.56 -18.33
CA SER A 208 -16.83 -16.49 -17.46
C SER A 208 -15.41 -16.02 -17.17
N GLU A 209 -14.77 -16.58 -16.14
CA GLU A 209 -13.38 -16.29 -15.80
C GLU A 209 -12.43 -17.03 -16.74
N THR A 210 -11.34 -16.39 -17.12
CA THR A 210 -10.32 -16.98 -17.98
C THR A 210 -9.27 -17.74 -17.18
N ASP A 211 -8.48 -18.57 -17.86
CA ASP A 211 -7.28 -19.17 -17.25
C ASP A 211 -6.31 -18.09 -16.74
N ASP A 212 -6.16 -16.96 -17.44
CA ASP A 212 -5.28 -15.86 -17.01
C ASP A 212 -5.70 -15.23 -15.68
N PHE A 213 -7.01 -15.18 -15.39
CA PHE A 213 -7.51 -14.77 -14.08
C PHE A 213 -7.00 -15.70 -12.97
N PHE A 214 -7.16 -17.01 -13.16
CA PHE A 214 -6.68 -18.01 -12.19
C PHE A 214 -5.16 -18.05 -12.13
N HIS A 215 -4.46 -17.82 -13.24
CA HIS A 215 -3.01 -17.76 -13.27
C HIS A 215 -2.46 -16.56 -12.52
N PHE A 216 -3.10 -15.39 -12.68
CA PHE A 216 -2.74 -14.19 -11.94
C PHE A 216 -2.86 -14.42 -10.43
N ILE A 217 -3.99 -14.99 -9.97
CA ILE A 217 -4.20 -15.34 -8.56
C ILE A 217 -3.15 -16.37 -8.10
N GLY A 218 -2.89 -17.43 -8.86
CA GLY A 218 -1.88 -18.43 -8.50
C GLY A 218 -0.47 -17.85 -8.35
N GLY A 219 -0.10 -16.88 -9.21
CA GLY A 219 1.12 -16.10 -9.05
C GLY A 219 1.15 -15.27 -7.77
N MET A 220 0.03 -14.62 -7.42
CA MET A 220 -0.10 -13.91 -6.15
C MET A 220 0.06 -14.84 -4.95
N GLN A 221 -0.63 -15.98 -4.93
CA GLN A 221 -0.53 -16.96 -3.82
C GLN A 221 0.90 -17.46 -3.61
N LYS A 222 1.64 -17.68 -4.70
CA LYS A 222 3.03 -18.17 -4.67
C LYS A 222 4.03 -17.11 -4.22
N HIS A 223 3.93 -15.89 -4.74
CA HIS A 223 5.01 -14.89 -4.62
C HIS A 223 4.73 -13.75 -3.64
N VAL A 224 3.47 -13.45 -3.30
CA VAL A 224 3.15 -12.38 -2.33
C VAL A 224 3.73 -12.64 -0.93
N PRO A 225 3.73 -13.87 -0.37
CA PRO A 225 4.40 -14.13 0.90
C PRO A 225 5.89 -13.77 0.86
N ASN A 226 6.56 -14.04 -0.26
CA ASN A 226 7.98 -13.70 -0.46
C ASN A 226 8.19 -12.20 -0.68
N ALA A 227 7.21 -11.51 -1.26
CA ALA A 227 7.23 -10.07 -1.46
C ALA A 227 6.79 -9.26 -0.24
N LEU A 228 6.48 -9.91 0.90
CA LEU A 228 5.82 -9.26 2.04
C LEU A 228 6.59 -8.04 2.57
N VAL A 229 7.93 -8.06 2.51
CA VAL A 229 8.77 -6.93 2.93
C VAL A 229 8.53 -5.64 2.11
N MET A 230 7.94 -5.72 0.91
CA MET A 230 7.52 -4.57 0.11
C MET A 230 6.11 -4.08 0.46
N PHE A 231 5.30 -4.94 1.06
CA PHE A 231 3.93 -4.68 1.49
C PHE A 231 3.82 -4.27 2.96
N ALA A 232 4.72 -4.75 3.80
CA ALA A 232 4.81 -4.53 5.25
C ALA A 232 6.28 -4.20 5.60
N PRO A 233 6.75 -2.98 5.25
CA PRO A 233 8.18 -2.68 5.19
C PRO A 233 8.85 -2.36 6.54
N TYR A 234 8.11 -2.32 7.64
CA TYR A 234 8.62 -1.97 8.96
C TYR A 234 8.17 -2.99 10.01
N VAL A 235 8.88 -3.04 11.15
CA VAL A 235 8.48 -3.89 12.29
C VAL A 235 7.05 -3.58 12.76
N ASN A 236 6.63 -2.31 12.69
CA ASN A 236 5.25 -1.88 12.98
C ASN A 236 4.23 -2.56 12.06
N SER A 237 4.57 -2.80 10.79
CA SER A 237 3.69 -3.39 9.79
C SER A 237 3.24 -4.81 10.15
N TYR A 238 4.11 -5.61 10.76
CA TYR A 238 3.77 -6.96 11.21
C TYR A 238 2.80 -6.97 12.40
N ARG A 239 2.69 -5.87 13.16
CA ARG A 239 1.70 -5.74 14.24
C ARG A 239 0.26 -5.56 13.73
N ARG A 240 0.08 -5.28 12.44
CA ARG A 240 -1.21 -5.32 11.76
C ARG A 240 -1.61 -6.76 11.40
N LEU A 241 -0.63 -7.63 11.12
CA LEU A 241 -0.83 -9.01 10.68
C LEU A 241 -1.01 -9.96 11.88
N THR A 242 -2.10 -9.78 12.61
CA THR A 242 -2.44 -10.60 13.80
C THR A 242 -3.76 -11.33 13.61
N GLN A 243 -3.91 -12.47 14.29
CA GLN A 243 -5.19 -13.19 14.34
C GLN A 243 -6.33 -12.31 14.86
N ALA A 244 -7.56 -12.59 14.40
CA ALA A 244 -8.78 -11.88 14.77
C ALA A 244 -8.81 -10.36 14.44
N ALA A 245 -7.82 -9.85 13.68
CA ALA A 245 -7.85 -8.51 13.11
C ALA A 245 -8.52 -8.51 11.72
N SER A 246 -8.92 -7.33 11.24
CA SER A 246 -9.48 -7.13 9.89
C SER A 246 -8.50 -7.43 8.76
N ALA A 247 -7.19 -7.37 9.04
CA ALA A 247 -6.13 -7.64 8.08
C ALA A 247 -5.99 -9.16 7.79
N PRO A 248 -5.85 -9.56 6.52
CA PRO A 248 -5.59 -10.96 6.20
C PRO A 248 -4.20 -11.40 6.62
N VAL A 249 -4.13 -12.61 7.17
CA VAL A 249 -2.89 -13.26 7.65
C VAL A 249 -2.61 -14.57 6.90
N ASN A 250 -3.21 -14.72 5.72
CA ASN A 250 -3.10 -15.89 4.85
C ASN A 250 -2.66 -15.49 3.43
N ASN A 251 -2.45 -16.45 2.54
CA ASN A 251 -2.23 -16.25 1.11
C ASN A 251 -3.36 -16.87 0.25
N LYS A 252 -4.58 -16.95 0.79
CA LYS A 252 -5.75 -17.54 0.15
C LYS A 252 -6.53 -16.50 -0.64
N TRP A 253 -7.45 -16.96 -1.47
CA TRP A 253 -8.35 -16.09 -2.23
C TRP A 253 -9.81 -16.53 -2.13
N GLY A 254 -10.74 -15.62 -2.39
CA GLY A 254 -12.18 -15.93 -2.41
C GLY A 254 -13.04 -14.83 -2.99
N TYR A 255 -14.23 -15.21 -3.46
CA TYR A 255 -15.24 -14.28 -3.96
C TYR A 255 -15.89 -13.51 -2.83
N ASP A 256 -15.75 -12.18 -2.88
CA ASP A 256 -16.31 -11.25 -1.89
C ASP A 256 -15.93 -11.59 -0.43
N ASN A 257 -14.88 -12.40 -0.25
CA ASN A 257 -14.44 -12.88 1.05
C ASN A 257 -13.41 -11.90 1.62
N ARG A 258 -13.82 -11.09 2.59
CA ARG A 258 -12.95 -10.09 3.23
C ARG A 258 -11.88 -10.70 4.15
N THR A 259 -11.95 -12.01 4.40
CA THR A 259 -10.99 -12.72 5.28
C THR A 259 -9.80 -13.31 4.52
N THR A 260 -9.84 -13.34 3.19
CA THR A 260 -8.73 -13.84 2.36
C THR A 260 -7.76 -12.72 2.00
N ALA A 261 -6.48 -13.05 1.73
CA ALA A 261 -5.51 -12.09 1.20
C ALA A 261 -5.95 -11.48 -0.14
N PHE A 262 -6.50 -12.32 -1.02
CA PHE A 262 -6.91 -11.93 -2.37
C PHE A 262 -8.43 -12.02 -2.51
N ARG A 263 -9.12 -10.90 -2.41
CA ARG A 263 -10.58 -10.85 -2.59
C ARG A 263 -10.90 -10.62 -4.06
N VAL A 264 -11.94 -11.27 -4.56
CA VAL A 264 -12.52 -10.98 -5.88
C VAL A 264 -13.87 -10.30 -5.67
N PRO A 265 -13.97 -8.96 -5.80
CA PRO A 265 -15.22 -8.24 -5.60
C PRO A 265 -16.29 -8.63 -6.62
N ARG A 266 -17.55 -8.64 -6.20
CA ARG A 266 -18.68 -8.80 -7.13
C ARG A 266 -18.70 -7.64 -8.11
N SER A 267 -18.72 -7.96 -9.39
CA SER A 267 -18.65 -6.98 -10.48
C SER A 267 -19.12 -7.58 -11.79
N ASP A 268 -19.47 -6.72 -12.74
CA ASP A 268 -19.67 -7.13 -14.13
C ASP A 268 -18.34 -7.63 -14.74
N PRO A 269 -18.37 -8.51 -15.76
CA PRO A 269 -17.17 -9.08 -16.35
C PRO A 269 -16.11 -8.05 -16.78
N ALA A 270 -16.53 -6.88 -17.30
CA ALA A 270 -15.61 -5.82 -17.70
C ALA A 270 -14.82 -5.23 -16.50
N ALA A 271 -15.42 -5.22 -15.31
CA ALA A 271 -14.85 -4.67 -14.07
C ALA A 271 -14.26 -5.73 -13.12
N ARG A 272 -14.15 -6.99 -13.58
CA ARG A 272 -13.56 -8.10 -12.82
C ARG A 272 -12.11 -7.78 -12.45
N ARG A 273 -11.80 -7.94 -11.18
CA ARG A 273 -10.50 -7.57 -10.62
C ARG A 273 -10.17 -8.41 -9.39
N VAL A 274 -8.89 -8.47 -9.06
CA VAL A 274 -8.38 -9.07 -7.82
C VAL A 274 -7.93 -7.95 -6.90
N GLU A 275 -8.37 -7.98 -5.64
CA GLU A 275 -7.93 -7.07 -4.59
C GLU A 275 -6.85 -7.74 -3.75
N ASN A 276 -5.65 -7.16 -3.72
CA ASN A 276 -4.62 -7.50 -2.74
C ASN A 276 -4.84 -6.70 -1.46
N ARG A 277 -5.17 -7.36 -0.36
CA ARG A 277 -5.49 -6.74 0.94
C ARG A 277 -4.31 -6.69 1.91
N ILE A 278 -3.17 -7.24 1.51
CA ILE A 278 -1.99 -7.36 2.36
C ILE A 278 -1.23 -6.05 2.59
N PRO A 279 -1.01 -5.17 1.59
CA PRO A 279 -0.18 -3.99 1.79
C PRO A 279 -0.71 -3.09 2.90
N SER A 280 0.21 -2.55 3.70
CA SER A 280 -0.07 -1.54 4.71
C SER A 280 0.14 -0.13 4.18
N SER A 281 -0.48 0.85 4.82
CA SER A 281 -0.42 2.26 4.40
C SER A 281 0.98 2.88 4.51
N ASP A 282 1.89 2.28 5.26
CA ASP A 282 3.29 2.72 5.38
C ASP A 282 4.18 2.15 4.26
N ALA A 283 3.63 1.30 3.38
CA ALA A 283 4.32 0.82 2.20
C ALA A 283 4.62 1.96 1.21
N ASN A 284 5.79 1.86 0.57
CA ASN A 284 6.11 2.70 -0.57
C ASN A 284 5.16 2.32 -1.73
N PRO A 285 4.35 3.25 -2.26
CA PRO A 285 3.30 2.91 -3.22
C PRO A 285 3.86 2.30 -4.51
N TYR A 286 4.97 2.82 -5.02
CA TYR A 286 5.61 2.27 -6.21
C TYR A 286 6.03 0.81 -6.01
N LEU A 287 6.63 0.51 -4.85
CA LEU A 287 7.11 -0.84 -4.53
C LEU A 287 5.96 -1.80 -4.29
N ALA A 288 4.91 -1.40 -3.56
CA ALA A 288 3.74 -2.25 -3.34
C ALA A 288 3.03 -2.58 -4.67
N LEU A 289 2.82 -1.61 -5.54
CA LEU A 289 2.25 -1.87 -6.86
C LEU A 289 3.17 -2.76 -7.71
N ALA A 290 4.49 -2.51 -7.69
CA ALA A 290 5.45 -3.28 -8.47
C ALA A 290 5.50 -4.74 -8.03
N ALA A 291 5.57 -4.99 -6.72
CA ALA A 291 5.55 -6.32 -6.14
C ALA A 291 4.27 -7.06 -6.53
N SER A 292 3.10 -6.44 -6.31
CA SER A 292 1.83 -7.12 -6.55
C SER A 292 1.60 -7.44 -8.03
N LEU A 293 1.93 -6.52 -8.92
CA LEU A 293 1.85 -6.73 -10.36
C LEU A 293 2.89 -7.75 -10.84
N ALA A 294 4.12 -7.74 -10.31
CA ALA A 294 5.14 -8.72 -10.66
C ALA A 294 4.69 -10.15 -10.28
N CYS A 295 4.15 -10.34 -9.08
CA CYS A 295 3.61 -11.64 -8.64
C CYS A 295 2.53 -12.16 -9.60
N GLY A 296 1.57 -11.30 -9.97
CA GLY A 296 0.51 -11.67 -10.92
C GLY A 296 1.02 -11.96 -12.33
N LEU A 297 2.00 -11.18 -12.82
CA LEU A 297 2.63 -11.37 -14.13
C LEU A 297 3.37 -12.70 -14.22
N ILE A 298 4.11 -13.07 -13.17
CA ILE A 298 4.81 -14.36 -13.09
C ILE A 298 3.78 -15.49 -13.15
N GLY A 299 2.68 -15.35 -12.42
CA GLY A 299 1.54 -16.25 -12.45
C GLY A 299 1.02 -16.53 -13.86
N ILE A 300 0.65 -15.46 -14.59
CA ILE A 300 0.20 -15.52 -15.99
C ILE A 300 1.25 -16.19 -16.88
N THR A 301 2.50 -15.72 -16.82
CA THR A 301 3.58 -16.17 -17.71
C THR A 301 3.89 -17.66 -17.53
N ASN A 302 3.90 -18.13 -16.29
CA ASN A 302 4.21 -19.52 -15.94
C ASN A 302 2.98 -20.42 -15.83
N LYS A 303 1.77 -19.87 -16.07
CA LYS A 303 0.50 -20.60 -15.96
C LYS A 303 0.31 -21.27 -14.60
N ILE A 304 0.63 -20.53 -13.53
CA ILE A 304 0.57 -21.03 -12.15
C ILE A 304 -0.88 -21.13 -11.72
N LYS A 305 -1.40 -22.34 -11.54
CA LYS A 305 -2.80 -22.53 -11.14
C LYS A 305 -3.04 -22.03 -9.71
N ALA A 306 -4.07 -21.22 -9.54
CA ALA A 306 -4.60 -20.91 -8.22
C ALA A 306 -5.17 -22.16 -7.53
N GLU A 307 -5.10 -22.15 -6.21
CA GLU A 307 -5.86 -23.10 -5.39
C GLU A 307 -7.37 -22.82 -5.51
N PRO A 308 -8.26 -23.75 -5.11
CA PRO A 308 -9.70 -23.47 -5.07
C PRO A 308 -10.03 -22.27 -4.16
N PRO A 309 -11.06 -21.48 -4.49
CA PRO A 309 -11.45 -20.33 -3.68
C PRO A 309 -11.96 -20.79 -2.30
N VAL A 310 -11.61 -20.02 -1.27
CA VAL A 310 -12.10 -20.24 0.08
C VAL A 310 -13.51 -19.68 0.22
N LEU A 311 -14.46 -20.57 0.54
CA LEU A 311 -15.88 -20.24 0.70
C LEU A 311 -16.27 -19.92 2.16
N THR A 312 -15.33 -20.09 3.09
CA THR A 312 -15.51 -19.90 4.53
C THR A 312 -14.55 -18.83 5.07
N THR A 313 -14.55 -18.61 6.38
CA THR A 313 -13.56 -17.74 7.04
C THR A 313 -12.15 -18.33 6.91
N ALA A 314 -11.19 -17.53 6.44
CA ALA A 314 -9.80 -17.94 6.22
C ALA A 314 -8.83 -17.54 7.36
N ASN A 315 -9.19 -16.57 8.22
CA ASN A 315 -8.33 -15.96 9.26
C ASN A 315 -8.54 -16.52 10.68
N ALA A 316 -9.11 -17.71 10.84
CA ALA A 316 -9.56 -18.18 12.16
C ALA A 316 -8.43 -18.74 13.04
N ASP A 317 -7.48 -19.50 12.47
CA ASP A 317 -6.69 -20.44 13.27
C ASP A 317 -5.16 -20.28 13.11
N GLU A 318 -4.65 -19.87 11.94
CA GLU A 318 -3.22 -19.87 11.61
C GLU A 318 -2.79 -18.56 10.94
N ILE A 319 -1.49 -18.25 11.01
CA ILE A 319 -0.87 -17.16 10.24
C ILE A 319 0.08 -17.79 9.22
N ASP A 320 -0.26 -17.69 7.94
CA ASP A 320 0.50 -18.28 6.82
C ASP A 320 1.55 -17.31 6.25
N LEU A 321 1.59 -16.07 6.76
CA LEU A 321 2.51 -15.02 6.33
C LEU A 321 3.68 -14.86 7.30
N PRO A 322 4.84 -14.37 6.84
CA PRO A 322 5.97 -14.06 7.72
C PRO A 322 5.56 -13.19 8.90
N ARG A 323 6.07 -13.53 10.08
CA ARG A 323 5.73 -12.91 11.36
C ARG A 323 6.71 -11.80 11.77
N GLY A 324 7.79 -11.63 11.02
CA GLY A 324 8.81 -10.62 11.29
C GLY A 324 9.51 -10.10 10.04
N LEU A 325 10.16 -8.95 10.22
CA LEU A 325 10.85 -8.24 9.14
C LEU A 325 11.97 -9.08 8.52
N LEU A 326 12.86 -9.65 9.34
CA LEU A 326 13.99 -10.44 8.83
C LEU A 326 13.56 -11.70 8.08
N GLU A 327 12.54 -12.41 8.57
CA GLU A 327 11.97 -13.58 7.89
C GLU A 327 11.44 -13.19 6.50
N ALA A 328 10.73 -12.07 6.39
CA ALA A 328 10.25 -11.59 5.10
C ALA A 328 11.38 -11.15 4.16
N VAL A 329 12.48 -10.60 4.69
CA VAL A 329 13.68 -10.28 3.90
C VAL A 329 14.32 -11.57 3.36
N ASP A 330 14.47 -12.60 4.20
CA ASP A 330 15.07 -13.88 3.81
C ASP A 330 14.26 -14.55 2.69
N LEU A 331 12.93 -14.56 2.80
CA LEU A 331 12.05 -15.09 1.75
C LEU A 331 12.09 -14.27 0.47
N PHE A 332 12.16 -12.94 0.59
CA PHE A 332 12.29 -12.04 -0.56
C PHE A 332 13.56 -12.33 -1.35
N GLU A 333 14.70 -12.45 -0.68
CA GLU A 333 15.98 -12.78 -1.32
C GLU A 333 15.99 -14.20 -1.92
N GLY A 334 15.25 -15.13 -1.30
CA GLY A 334 15.11 -16.50 -1.80
C GLY A 334 14.25 -16.63 -3.07
N ASP A 335 13.42 -15.65 -3.39
CA ASP A 335 12.57 -15.66 -4.59
C ASP A 335 13.30 -15.06 -5.80
N GLU A 336 14.17 -15.86 -6.41
CA GLU A 336 14.99 -15.43 -7.55
C GLU A 336 14.16 -14.94 -8.75
N GLU A 337 12.98 -15.52 -8.95
CA GLU A 337 12.08 -15.20 -10.05
C GLU A 337 11.44 -13.83 -9.85
N LEU A 338 10.91 -13.56 -8.65
CA LEU A 338 10.41 -12.24 -8.28
C LEU A 338 11.53 -11.19 -8.34
N CYS A 339 12.69 -11.49 -7.78
CA CYS A 339 13.85 -10.59 -7.78
C CYS A 339 14.32 -10.26 -9.21
N ALA A 340 14.24 -11.20 -10.15
CA ALA A 340 14.56 -10.94 -11.56
C ALA A 340 13.59 -9.95 -12.22
N HIS A 341 12.29 -10.02 -11.89
CA HIS A 341 11.28 -9.10 -12.39
C HIS A 341 11.43 -7.70 -11.79
N LEU A 342 11.72 -7.59 -10.49
CA LEU A 342 11.92 -6.32 -9.79
C LEU A 342 13.28 -5.68 -10.10
N GLY A 343 14.29 -6.48 -10.45
CA GLY A 343 15.66 -6.07 -10.69
C GLY A 343 16.58 -6.53 -9.55
N LYS A 344 17.60 -7.32 -9.89
CA LYS A 344 18.50 -7.94 -8.89
C LYS A 344 19.24 -6.92 -8.04
N SER A 345 19.69 -5.81 -8.62
CA SER A 345 20.34 -4.73 -7.87
C SER A 345 19.39 -4.08 -6.88
N PHE A 346 18.14 -3.83 -7.29
CA PHE A 346 17.12 -3.31 -6.39
C PHE A 346 16.87 -4.26 -5.23
N ALA A 347 16.63 -5.54 -5.53
CA ALA A 347 16.31 -6.53 -4.51
C ALA A 347 17.40 -6.64 -3.44
N ALA A 348 18.67 -6.76 -3.85
CA ALA A 348 19.80 -6.82 -2.92
C ALA A 348 19.94 -5.54 -2.09
N THR A 349 19.82 -4.36 -2.71
CA THR A 349 19.89 -3.08 -1.99
C THR A 349 18.74 -2.92 -1.01
N TYR A 350 17.52 -3.25 -1.40
CA TYR A 350 16.33 -3.15 -0.56
C TYR A 350 16.42 -4.09 0.65
N ALA A 351 16.83 -5.34 0.43
CA ALA A 351 17.07 -6.31 1.51
C ALA A 351 18.12 -5.80 2.52
N ALA A 352 19.25 -5.28 2.04
CA ALA A 352 20.29 -4.72 2.90
C ALA A 352 19.79 -3.53 3.74
N ILE A 353 19.01 -2.61 3.14
CA ILE A 353 18.38 -1.50 3.85
C ILE A 353 17.45 -2.01 4.95
N LYS A 354 16.62 -3.01 4.65
CA LYS A 354 15.66 -3.56 5.62
C LYS A 354 16.30 -4.30 6.78
N ARG A 355 17.44 -4.97 6.56
CA ARG A 355 18.26 -5.51 7.65
C ARG A 355 18.85 -4.39 8.51
N ALA A 356 19.39 -3.34 7.90
CA ALA A 356 19.94 -2.21 8.65
C ALA A 356 18.87 -1.48 9.50
N GLU A 357 17.68 -1.25 8.96
CA GLU A 357 16.55 -0.68 9.70
C GLU A 357 16.14 -1.57 10.89
N PHE A 358 16.19 -2.90 10.72
CA PHE A 358 15.94 -3.83 11.81
C PHE A 358 16.98 -3.72 12.93
N GLU A 359 18.27 -3.63 12.59
CA GLU A 359 19.32 -3.44 13.60
C GLU A 359 19.12 -2.14 14.39
N THR A 360 18.73 -1.05 13.73
CA THR A 360 18.37 0.20 14.42
C THR A 360 17.17 0.04 15.35
N PHE A 361 16.15 -0.73 14.94
CA PHE A 361 15.02 -1.03 15.82
C PHE A 361 15.45 -1.81 17.08
N MET A 362 16.42 -2.72 16.96
CA MET A 362 16.92 -3.52 18.08
C MET A 362 17.69 -2.71 19.13
N GLU A 363 18.11 -1.48 18.81
CA GLU A 363 18.73 -0.56 19.77
C GLU A 363 17.69 0.10 20.71
N VAL A 364 16.40 0.05 20.36
CA VAL A 364 15.33 0.71 21.12
C VAL A 364 14.86 -0.17 22.27
N ILE A 365 15.00 0.33 23.50
CA ILE A 365 14.40 -0.31 24.69
C ILE A 365 12.99 0.25 24.90
N SER A 366 11.99 -0.59 24.75
CA SER A 366 10.58 -0.23 24.85
C SER A 366 10.08 -0.08 26.30
N PRO A 367 9.00 0.70 26.52
CA PRO A 367 8.32 0.73 27.82
C PRO A 367 7.84 -0.64 28.27
N TRP A 368 7.44 -1.51 27.34
CA TRP A 368 7.03 -2.89 27.63
C TRP A 368 8.16 -3.69 28.28
N GLU A 369 9.39 -3.62 27.75
CA GLU A 369 10.54 -4.31 28.34
C GLU A 369 10.83 -3.82 29.75
N ARG A 370 10.73 -2.51 29.99
CA ARG A 370 10.89 -1.94 31.34
C ARG A 370 9.77 -2.38 32.28
N GLU A 371 8.53 -2.41 31.81
CA GLU A 371 7.38 -2.83 32.61
C GLU A 371 7.49 -4.29 33.04
N TYR A 372 7.83 -5.19 32.11
CA TYR A 372 7.78 -6.62 32.36
C TYR A 372 9.11 -7.23 32.80
N LEU A 373 10.26 -6.64 32.47
CA LEU A 373 11.58 -7.27 32.71
C LEU A 373 12.38 -6.58 33.82
N LEU A 374 12.17 -5.29 34.11
CA LEU A 374 13.02 -4.50 35.01
C LEU A 374 13.16 -5.10 36.42
N LEU A 375 12.08 -5.69 36.95
CA LEU A 375 12.02 -6.27 38.30
C LEU A 375 11.92 -7.80 38.30
N ASN A 376 12.00 -8.45 37.15
CA ASN A 376 12.03 -9.91 37.09
C ASN A 376 13.42 -10.41 37.51
N VAL A 377 13.44 -11.32 38.50
CA VAL A 377 14.65 -11.96 39.03
C VAL A 377 15.02 -13.19 38.22
#